data_AF-A0A3R7C6Q6-F1
#
_entry.id   AF-A0A3R7C6Q6-F1
#
_cell.length_a   1.000
_cell.length_b   1.000
_cell.length_c   1.000
_cell.angle_alpha   90.00
_cell.angle_beta   90.00
_cell.angle_gamma   90.00
#
_symmetry.space_group_name_H-M   'P 1'
#
loop_
_entity.id
_entity.type
_entity.pdbx_description
1 polymer ?
#
loop_
_entity_poly.entity_id
_entity_poly.type
_entity_poly.pdbx_seq_one_letter_code
_entity_poly.pdbx_strand_id
1 'polypeptide(L)'
;MKSFTCAAIQDGAVFRVTLEDGQQVFDLKDAIKEKWGCAYPPHELSLYLAKQDTSWIKATNPEVIMLWSGKVGAQVKALLENKAMHPRMKLGTFDLPSNDSDDIHVLVAVRRRWLTCAMVGVGTIIYIDILDYKTVIDLQKAIRESPNIALHADCMDLYVAKKGSKWLTINDLKEVKSSGMATLTTLGGQLMKPRTALGTYNFLGEVAYYEEDGDVDDVHVLVVSVPPAREVASSVTISCVAIGVGTLFTLKVRDSVSVLGLKNAIHTRYQFPVYDLDLYLAQRSDGTWIKEDDPDGMVLKSGHLSGAIKPLMTPATMMDDATQVRALNLPDDDSNDIHVLVAVRKRLLTCAVVGVGTIIHIDMRDHKTVLDLQKAISESVAM
;
A
#
# COMPACT_ATOMS: atom_id res chain seq x y z
N MET A 1 -36.79 -21.50 -11.58
CA MET A 1 -35.88 -20.72 -10.70
C MET A 1 -35.09 -21.71 -9.86
N LYS A 2 -33.77 -21.58 -9.87
CA LYS A 2 -32.86 -22.37 -9.05
C LYS A 2 -32.19 -21.47 -8.03
N SER A 3 -32.05 -21.97 -6.81
CA SER A 3 -31.34 -21.27 -5.75
C SER A 3 -30.14 -22.10 -5.34
N PHE A 4 -28.99 -21.46 -5.19
CA PHE A 4 -27.77 -22.12 -4.77
C PHE A 4 -26.87 -21.18 -3.97
N THR A 5 -26.16 -21.79 -3.03
CA THR A 5 -25.28 -21.11 -2.08
C THR A 5 -23.89 -20.89 -2.66
N CYS A 6 -23.40 -19.66 -2.54
CA CYS A 6 -22.06 -19.24 -2.92
C CYS A 6 -21.25 -18.91 -1.66
N ALA A 7 -19.94 -19.16 -1.70
CA ALA A 7 -19.00 -18.70 -0.68
C ALA A 7 -17.91 -17.85 -1.34
N ALA A 8 -17.76 -16.61 -0.88
CA ALA A 8 -16.68 -15.72 -1.30
C ALA A 8 -15.38 -16.07 -0.59
N ILE A 9 -14.31 -16.20 -1.35
CA ILE A 9 -12.98 -16.45 -0.81
C ILE A 9 -12.39 -15.13 -0.29
N GLN A 10 -11.64 -15.20 0.80
CA GLN A 10 -11.03 -14.08 1.55
C GLN A 10 -11.98 -13.23 2.40
N ASP A 11 -13.19 -12.97 1.93
CA ASP A 11 -14.25 -12.32 2.75
C ASP A 11 -15.03 -13.37 3.57
N GLY A 12 -15.00 -14.62 3.10
CA GLY A 12 -15.74 -15.76 3.64
C GLY A 12 -17.26 -15.58 3.68
N ALA A 13 -17.78 -14.53 3.04
CA ALA A 13 -19.21 -14.29 2.94
C ALA A 13 -19.91 -15.49 2.27
N VAL A 14 -20.88 -16.06 2.96
CA VAL A 14 -21.75 -17.11 2.41
C VAL A 14 -23.11 -16.49 2.14
N PHE A 15 -23.57 -16.58 0.89
CA PHE A 15 -24.81 -15.97 0.46
C PHE A 15 -25.49 -16.81 -0.59
N ARG A 16 -26.82 -16.66 -0.68
CA ARG A 16 -27.65 -17.42 -1.61
C ARG A 16 -28.03 -16.55 -2.80
N VAL A 17 -27.90 -17.12 -3.99
CA VAL A 17 -28.25 -16.48 -5.25
C VAL A 17 -29.39 -17.28 -5.89
N THR A 18 -30.35 -16.57 -6.48
CA THR A 18 -31.48 -17.18 -7.18
C THR A 18 -31.46 -16.72 -8.63
N LEU A 19 -31.58 -17.67 -9.55
CA LEU A 19 -31.52 -17.46 -10.99
C LEU A 19 -32.62 -18.21 -11.71
N GLU A 20 -32.92 -17.77 -12.93
CA GLU A 20 -33.85 -18.42 -13.84
C GLU A 20 -33.19 -19.57 -14.61
N ASP A 21 -34.02 -20.48 -15.11
CA ASP A 21 -33.55 -21.61 -15.88
C ASP A 21 -33.00 -21.17 -17.25
N GLY A 22 -31.88 -21.74 -17.66
CA GLY A 22 -31.23 -21.42 -18.94
C GLY A 22 -30.21 -20.28 -18.91
N GLN A 23 -30.06 -19.59 -17.77
CA GLN A 23 -29.03 -18.56 -17.58
C GLN A 23 -27.60 -19.11 -17.63
N GLN A 24 -26.67 -18.20 -17.93
CA GLN A 24 -25.25 -18.47 -18.07
C GLN A 24 -24.48 -18.15 -16.78
N VAL A 25 -23.24 -18.62 -16.71
CA VAL A 25 -22.29 -18.29 -15.63
C VAL A 25 -22.08 -16.78 -15.53
N PHE A 26 -22.15 -16.03 -16.64
CA PHE A 26 -22.07 -14.57 -16.60
C PHE A 26 -23.22 -13.93 -15.79
N ASP A 27 -24.46 -14.37 -16.02
CA ASP A 27 -25.64 -13.89 -15.26
C ASP A 27 -25.50 -14.20 -13.77
N LEU A 28 -24.90 -15.35 -13.44
CA LEU A 28 -24.57 -15.69 -12.06
C LEU A 28 -23.55 -14.72 -11.46
N LYS A 29 -22.52 -14.34 -12.19
CA LYS A 29 -21.52 -13.36 -11.69
C LYS A 29 -22.17 -12.00 -11.42
N ASP A 30 -23.11 -11.57 -12.26
CA ASP A 30 -23.88 -10.35 -12.03
C ASP A 30 -24.74 -10.45 -10.76
N ALA A 31 -25.47 -11.55 -10.59
CA ALA A 31 -26.32 -11.75 -9.41
C ALA A 31 -25.50 -11.92 -8.12
N ILE A 32 -24.32 -12.56 -8.18
CA ILE A 32 -23.36 -12.61 -7.07
C ILE A 32 -22.93 -11.20 -6.68
N LYS A 33 -22.56 -10.36 -7.65
CA LYS A 33 -22.14 -8.99 -7.38
C LYS A 33 -23.24 -8.22 -6.65
N GLU A 34 -24.48 -8.32 -7.11
CA GLU A 34 -25.63 -7.67 -6.50
C GLU A 34 -25.90 -8.19 -5.07
N LYS A 35 -25.86 -9.51 -4.87
CA LYS A 35 -26.14 -10.13 -3.55
C LYS A 35 -25.04 -9.96 -2.53
N TRP A 36 -23.79 -10.10 -2.96
CA TRP A 36 -22.63 -9.90 -2.11
C TRP A 36 -22.39 -8.41 -1.82
N GLY A 37 -22.93 -7.50 -2.64
CA GLY A 37 -22.73 -6.06 -2.49
C GLY A 37 -21.30 -5.60 -2.80
N CYS A 38 -20.50 -6.46 -3.44
CA CYS A 38 -19.10 -6.17 -3.71
C CYS A 38 -18.96 -5.16 -4.88
N ALA A 39 -17.95 -4.29 -4.80
CA ALA A 39 -17.62 -3.35 -5.88
C ALA A 39 -16.92 -4.02 -7.08
N TYR A 40 -16.67 -5.32 -7.02
CA TYR A 40 -15.93 -6.04 -8.07
C TYR A 40 -16.76 -6.18 -9.35
N PRO A 41 -16.16 -5.93 -10.53
CA PRO A 41 -16.81 -6.23 -11.79
C PRO A 41 -17.05 -7.75 -11.96
N PRO A 42 -18.14 -8.18 -12.61
CA PRO A 42 -18.47 -9.60 -12.82
C PRO A 42 -17.38 -10.40 -13.54
N HIS A 43 -16.63 -9.76 -14.44
CA HIS A 43 -15.54 -10.40 -15.18
C HIS A 43 -14.33 -10.73 -14.29
N GLU A 44 -14.18 -10.07 -13.14
CA GLU A 44 -13.11 -10.30 -12.16
C GLU A 44 -13.41 -11.48 -11.22
N LEU A 45 -14.68 -11.88 -11.13
CA LEU A 45 -15.07 -13.06 -10.36
C LEU A 45 -14.64 -14.32 -11.12
N SER A 46 -13.94 -15.24 -10.48
CA SER A 46 -13.74 -16.59 -10.98
C SER A 46 -14.59 -17.53 -10.14
N LEU A 47 -15.46 -18.29 -10.80
CA LEU A 47 -16.39 -19.18 -10.15
C LEU A 47 -15.89 -20.61 -10.30
N TYR A 48 -15.87 -21.36 -9.21
CA TYR A 48 -15.45 -22.75 -9.17
C TYR A 48 -16.56 -23.59 -8.55
N LEU A 49 -16.69 -24.83 -9.00
CA LEU A 49 -17.59 -25.76 -8.34
C LEU A 49 -17.03 -26.14 -6.99
N ALA A 50 -17.85 -25.98 -5.96
CA ALA A 50 -17.54 -26.44 -4.60
C ALA A 50 -17.85 -27.94 -4.44
N LYS A 51 -17.50 -28.74 -5.45
CA LYS A 51 -17.82 -30.16 -5.54
C LYS A 51 -16.55 -30.97 -5.58
N GLN A 52 -16.38 -31.86 -4.60
CA GLN A 52 -15.30 -32.82 -4.57
C GLN A 52 -15.88 -34.21 -4.83
N ASP A 53 -15.35 -34.89 -5.85
CA ASP A 53 -15.88 -36.15 -6.38
C ASP A 53 -17.38 -36.02 -6.74
N THR A 54 -18.25 -36.49 -5.85
CA THR A 54 -19.71 -36.46 -6.02
C THR A 54 -20.43 -35.57 -5.01
N SER A 55 -19.72 -35.02 -4.02
CA SER A 55 -20.31 -34.34 -2.86
C SER A 55 -19.98 -32.85 -2.84
N TRP A 56 -20.96 -32.04 -2.45
CA TRP A 56 -20.80 -30.61 -2.23
C TRP A 56 -20.10 -30.36 -0.89
N ILE A 57 -19.30 -29.30 -0.81
CA ILE A 57 -18.72 -28.88 0.47
C ILE A 57 -19.82 -28.28 1.35
N LYS A 58 -19.84 -28.63 2.63
CA LYS A 58 -20.77 -28.03 3.60
C LYS A 58 -20.28 -26.67 4.10
N ALA A 59 -21.19 -25.76 4.40
CA ALA A 59 -20.87 -24.48 5.05
C ALA A 59 -20.16 -24.66 6.41
N THR A 60 -20.41 -25.78 7.10
CA THR A 60 -19.76 -26.15 8.37
C THR A 60 -18.39 -26.81 8.21
N ASN A 61 -17.92 -27.01 6.97
CA ASN A 61 -16.58 -27.54 6.73
C ASN A 61 -15.55 -26.56 7.31
N PRO A 62 -14.59 -27.02 8.14
CA PRO A 62 -13.54 -26.18 8.71
C PRO A 62 -12.82 -25.31 7.67
N GLU A 63 -12.60 -25.82 6.46
CA GLU A 63 -11.95 -25.05 5.39
C GLU A 63 -12.81 -23.92 4.83
N VAL A 64 -14.13 -24.06 4.83
CA VAL A 64 -15.05 -22.96 4.48
C VAL A 64 -15.08 -21.91 5.58
N ILE A 65 -15.05 -22.34 6.85
CA ILE A 65 -14.98 -21.43 8.00
C ILE A 65 -13.66 -20.64 7.99
N MET A 66 -12.55 -21.27 7.58
CA MET A 66 -11.25 -20.60 7.44
C MET A 66 -11.28 -19.43 6.45
N LEU A 67 -12.20 -19.43 5.48
CA LEU A 67 -12.35 -18.32 4.52
C LEU A 67 -12.69 -16.99 5.22
N TRP A 68 -13.38 -17.00 6.37
CA TRP A 68 -13.64 -15.79 7.18
C TRP A 68 -12.37 -15.16 7.73
N SER A 69 -11.31 -15.95 7.90
CA SER A 69 -10.01 -15.48 8.37
C SER A 69 -9.06 -15.12 7.22
N GLY A 70 -9.56 -15.10 5.98
CA GLY A 70 -8.74 -14.85 4.79
C GLY A 70 -7.90 -16.04 4.34
N LYS A 71 -7.95 -17.17 5.06
CA LYS A 71 -7.10 -18.35 4.81
C LYS A 71 -7.80 -19.36 3.91
N VAL A 72 -7.01 -20.04 3.07
CA VAL A 72 -7.49 -21.10 2.18
C VAL A 72 -6.77 -22.40 2.54
N GLY A 73 -7.52 -23.42 2.91
CA GLY A 73 -6.99 -24.75 3.19
C GLY A 73 -6.72 -25.57 1.93
N ALA A 74 -6.13 -26.75 2.11
CA ALA A 74 -5.68 -27.60 1.01
C ALA A 74 -6.85 -28.13 0.16
N GLN A 75 -8.00 -28.45 0.78
CA GLN A 75 -9.19 -28.93 0.07
C GLN A 75 -9.77 -27.84 -0.83
N VAL A 76 -9.95 -26.63 -0.30
CA VAL A 76 -10.45 -25.50 -1.09
C VAL A 76 -9.44 -25.14 -2.19
N LYS A 77 -8.12 -25.15 -1.89
CA LYS A 77 -7.07 -24.94 -2.89
C LYS A 77 -7.17 -25.93 -4.06
N ALA A 78 -7.31 -27.22 -3.78
CA ALA A 78 -7.46 -28.25 -4.81
C ALA A 78 -8.69 -28.03 -5.72
N LEU A 79 -9.76 -27.44 -5.20
CA LEU A 79 -10.93 -27.10 -6.01
C LEU A 79 -10.72 -25.89 -6.91
N LEU A 80 -9.80 -25.00 -6.56
CA LEU A 80 -9.45 -23.81 -7.34
C LEU A 80 -8.44 -24.12 -8.45
N GLU A 81 -7.70 -25.23 -8.30
CA GLU A 81 -6.90 -25.83 -9.38
C GLU A 81 -7.76 -26.42 -10.49
N ASN A 82 -9.05 -26.72 -10.22
CA ASN A 82 -9.99 -27.10 -11.26
C ASN A 82 -10.28 -25.95 -12.22
N LYS A 83 -10.70 -26.29 -13.44
CA LYS A 83 -11.05 -25.28 -14.45
C LYS A 83 -12.22 -24.41 -13.97
N ALA A 84 -11.96 -23.11 -13.84
CA ALA A 84 -13.00 -22.11 -13.55
C ALA A 84 -14.17 -22.21 -14.54
N MET A 85 -15.39 -21.99 -14.03
CA MET A 85 -16.59 -21.98 -14.84
C MET A 85 -16.49 -20.93 -15.95
N HIS A 86 -16.68 -21.37 -17.19
CA HIS A 86 -16.58 -20.47 -18.32
C HIS A 86 -17.82 -19.56 -18.39
N PRO A 87 -17.67 -18.21 -18.52
CA PRO A 87 -18.78 -17.27 -18.44
C PRO A 87 -19.95 -17.55 -19.39
N ARG A 88 -19.68 -18.12 -20.57
CA ARG A 88 -20.68 -18.44 -21.59
C ARG A 88 -21.38 -19.81 -21.41
N MET A 89 -20.95 -20.62 -20.44
CA MET A 89 -21.60 -21.91 -20.20
C MET A 89 -22.95 -21.71 -19.52
N LYS A 90 -23.93 -22.54 -19.89
CA LYS A 90 -25.23 -22.57 -19.23
C LYS A 90 -25.09 -23.24 -17.86
N LEU A 91 -25.78 -22.69 -16.86
CA LEU A 91 -25.74 -23.23 -15.49
C LEU A 91 -26.25 -24.66 -15.38
N GLY A 92 -27.16 -25.07 -16.28
CA GLY A 92 -27.64 -26.45 -16.37
C GLY A 92 -26.55 -27.50 -16.66
N THR A 93 -25.34 -27.08 -17.07
CA THR A 93 -24.21 -27.99 -17.34
C THR A 93 -23.52 -28.49 -16.06
N PHE A 94 -23.77 -27.86 -14.91
CA PHE A 94 -23.01 -28.10 -13.69
C PHE A 94 -23.79 -28.89 -12.62
N ASP A 95 -24.96 -29.43 -12.97
CA ASP A 95 -25.84 -30.19 -12.06
C ASP A 95 -26.07 -29.49 -10.71
N LEU A 96 -26.16 -28.16 -10.71
CA LEU A 96 -26.41 -27.38 -9.51
C LEU A 96 -27.76 -27.80 -8.92
N PRO A 97 -27.79 -28.29 -7.67
CA PRO A 97 -29.02 -28.66 -7.01
C PRO A 97 -29.84 -27.39 -6.75
N SER A 98 -31.15 -27.55 -6.67
CA SER A 98 -32.08 -26.51 -6.24
C SER A 98 -32.70 -26.98 -4.95
N ASN A 99 -31.96 -26.88 -3.85
CA ASN A 99 -32.40 -27.30 -2.52
C ASN A 99 -32.01 -26.26 -1.46
N ASP A 100 -32.67 -26.33 -0.31
CA ASP A 100 -32.36 -25.49 0.85
C ASP A 100 -31.23 -26.08 1.71
N SER A 101 -30.26 -26.75 1.09
CA SER A 101 -29.13 -27.36 1.80
C SER A 101 -28.14 -26.30 2.29
N ASP A 102 -27.44 -26.61 3.39
CA ASP A 102 -26.27 -25.86 3.88
C ASP A 102 -25.01 -26.12 3.04
N ASP A 103 -25.16 -26.79 1.90
CA ASP A 103 -24.09 -27.04 0.96
C ASP A 103 -23.69 -25.75 0.23
N ILE A 104 -22.38 -25.55 0.11
CA ILE A 104 -21.76 -24.59 -0.78
C ILE A 104 -21.68 -25.23 -2.17
N HIS A 105 -22.17 -24.52 -3.18
CA HIS A 105 -22.21 -25.00 -4.56
C HIS A 105 -21.15 -24.31 -5.42
N VAL A 106 -20.90 -23.03 -5.13
CA VAL A 106 -19.99 -22.19 -5.92
C VAL A 106 -19.02 -21.47 -5.00
N LEU A 107 -17.72 -21.61 -5.27
CA LEU A 107 -16.68 -20.79 -4.68
C LEU A 107 -16.46 -19.57 -5.57
N VAL A 108 -16.49 -18.37 -4.97
CA VAL A 108 -16.32 -17.09 -5.64
C VAL A 108 -14.93 -16.55 -5.30
N ALA A 109 -14.02 -16.64 -6.26
CA ALA A 109 -12.70 -16.04 -6.18
C ALA A 109 -12.70 -14.66 -6.85
N VAL A 110 -11.95 -13.71 -6.30
CA VAL A 110 -11.66 -12.44 -6.98
C VAL A 110 -10.27 -12.54 -7.60
N ARG A 111 -10.13 -12.20 -8.88
CA ARG A 111 -8.82 -12.17 -9.53
C ARG A 111 -7.97 -11.03 -8.98
N ARG A 112 -6.92 -11.42 -8.26
CA ARG A 112 -5.90 -10.54 -7.70
C ARG A 112 -4.52 -10.96 -8.19
N ARG A 113 -3.60 -10.01 -8.19
CA ARG A 113 -2.19 -10.20 -8.53
C ARG A 113 -1.34 -9.78 -7.36
N TRP A 114 -0.46 -10.69 -6.97
CA TRP A 114 0.67 -10.39 -6.12
C TRP A 114 1.85 -10.02 -7.01
N LEU A 115 2.24 -8.74 -7.00
CA LEU A 115 3.31 -8.22 -7.84
C LEU A 115 4.54 -7.91 -7.00
N THR A 116 5.62 -8.65 -7.23
CA THR A 116 6.97 -8.28 -6.78
C THR A 116 7.48 -7.11 -7.61
N CYS A 117 7.53 -5.92 -7.02
CA CYS A 117 8.03 -4.73 -7.68
C CYS A 117 9.42 -4.35 -7.14
N ALA A 118 10.35 -4.09 -8.04
CA ALA A 118 11.73 -3.75 -7.71
C ALA A 118 12.07 -2.31 -8.10
N MET A 119 12.57 -1.54 -7.15
CA MET A 119 13.02 -0.17 -7.40
C MET A 119 14.37 -0.18 -8.13
N VAL A 120 14.43 0.38 -9.31
CA VAL A 120 15.69 0.48 -10.08
C VAL A 120 16.62 1.50 -9.42
N GLY A 121 17.91 1.16 -9.29
CA GLY A 121 18.95 2.03 -8.70
C GLY A 121 19.02 2.01 -7.16
N VAL A 122 17.91 1.67 -6.48
CA VAL A 122 17.87 1.46 -5.02
C VAL A 122 17.88 -0.04 -4.69
N GLY A 123 17.17 -0.82 -5.51
CA GLY A 123 16.87 -2.24 -5.38
C GLY A 123 16.28 -2.65 -4.03
N THR A 124 15.38 -1.79 -3.55
CA THR A 124 14.30 -2.15 -2.64
C THR A 124 13.29 -3.01 -3.39
N ILE A 125 12.83 -4.09 -2.76
CA ILE A 125 11.74 -4.93 -3.24
C ILE A 125 10.50 -4.64 -2.41
N ILE A 126 9.36 -4.50 -3.07
CA ILE A 126 8.05 -4.44 -2.43
C ILE A 126 7.10 -5.43 -3.07
N TYR A 127 6.06 -5.77 -2.33
CA TYR A 127 4.99 -6.61 -2.80
C TYR A 127 3.69 -5.82 -2.81
N ILE A 128 2.97 -5.88 -3.92
CA ILE A 128 1.70 -5.20 -4.11
C ILE A 128 0.62 -6.23 -4.42
N ASP A 129 -0.41 -6.29 -3.59
CA ASP A 129 -1.68 -6.95 -3.92
C ASP A 129 -2.57 -5.95 -4.69
N ILE A 130 -2.95 -6.29 -5.92
CA ILE A 130 -3.79 -5.44 -6.76
C ILE A 130 -4.73 -6.26 -7.64
N LEU A 131 -5.90 -5.70 -7.94
CA LEU A 131 -6.92 -6.35 -8.78
C LEU A 131 -6.51 -6.35 -10.25
N ASP A 132 -6.89 -7.39 -10.98
CA ASP A 132 -6.39 -7.64 -12.33
C ASP A 132 -6.82 -6.59 -13.38
N TYR A 133 -8.05 -6.07 -13.24
CA TYR A 133 -8.58 -4.99 -14.08
C TYR A 133 -7.97 -3.62 -13.82
N LYS A 134 -7.24 -3.43 -12.71
CA LYS A 134 -6.65 -2.14 -12.36
C LYS A 134 -5.64 -1.75 -13.43
N THR A 135 -5.48 -0.44 -13.59
CA THR A 135 -4.58 0.13 -14.59
C THR A 135 -3.16 0.26 -14.05
N VAL A 136 -2.20 0.52 -14.94
CA VAL A 136 -0.83 0.87 -14.54
C VAL A 136 -0.82 2.12 -13.65
N ILE A 137 -1.75 3.07 -13.83
CA ILE A 137 -1.91 4.24 -12.94
C ILE A 137 -2.32 3.82 -11.52
N ASP A 138 -3.25 2.88 -11.40
CA ASP A 138 -3.64 2.34 -10.10
C ASP A 138 -2.47 1.62 -9.41
N LEU A 139 -1.66 0.89 -10.17
CA LEU A 139 -0.44 0.26 -9.65
C LEU A 139 0.60 1.30 -9.21
N GLN A 140 0.84 2.34 -10.00
CA GLN A 140 1.70 3.46 -9.60
C GLN A 140 1.20 4.09 -8.29
N LYS A 141 -0.11 4.28 -8.14
CA LYS A 141 -0.70 4.79 -6.90
C LYS A 141 -0.44 3.84 -5.72
N ALA A 142 -0.69 2.54 -5.87
CA ALA A 142 -0.44 1.55 -4.83
C ALA A 142 1.04 1.50 -4.41
N ILE A 143 1.96 1.64 -5.37
CA ILE A 143 3.41 1.72 -5.10
C ILE A 143 3.76 2.99 -4.33
N ARG A 144 3.18 4.16 -4.67
CA ARG A 144 3.41 5.43 -3.94
C ARG A 144 2.91 5.36 -2.49
N GLU A 145 1.80 4.67 -2.27
CA GLU A 145 1.18 4.53 -0.95
C GLU A 145 1.84 3.42 -0.11
N SER A 146 2.80 2.67 -0.68
CA SER A 146 3.50 1.61 0.04
C SER A 146 4.44 2.18 1.11
N PRO A 147 4.34 1.75 2.38
CA PRO A 147 5.08 2.32 3.49
C PRO A 147 6.59 2.08 3.43
N ASN A 148 7.05 1.14 2.59
CA ASN A 148 8.45 0.72 2.48
C ASN A 148 9.23 1.47 1.37
N ILE A 149 8.67 2.55 0.82
CA ILE A 149 9.25 3.24 -0.33
C ILE A 149 9.42 4.73 -0.07
N ALA A 150 10.68 5.19 -0.13
CA ALA A 150 11.05 6.58 -0.33
C ALA A 150 11.22 6.85 -1.84
N LEU A 151 10.12 6.98 -2.60
CA LEU A 151 10.20 7.37 -4.01
C LEU A 151 10.31 8.89 -4.08
N HIS A 152 11.41 9.36 -4.66
CA HIS A 152 11.78 10.77 -4.75
C HIS A 152 11.14 11.51 -5.95
N ALA A 153 10.12 10.93 -6.61
CA ALA A 153 9.53 11.55 -7.79
C ALA A 153 8.01 11.39 -7.83
N ASP A 154 7.33 12.49 -8.15
CA ASP A 154 5.91 12.53 -8.48
C ASP A 154 5.59 11.69 -9.74
N CYS A 155 6.61 11.26 -10.50
CA CYS A 155 6.52 10.44 -11.70
C CYS A 155 7.40 9.17 -11.61
N MET A 156 6.81 8.02 -11.89
CA MET A 156 7.54 6.75 -12.04
C MET A 156 7.11 6.06 -13.34
N ASP A 157 8.06 5.46 -14.05
CA ASP A 157 7.76 4.56 -15.14
C ASP A 157 7.84 3.12 -14.64
N LEU A 158 6.84 2.32 -15.04
CA LEU A 158 6.78 0.91 -14.71
C LEU A 158 7.16 0.11 -15.94
N TYR A 159 8.04 -0.87 -15.77
CA TYR A 159 8.45 -1.79 -16.83
C TYR A 159 8.11 -3.22 -16.42
N VAL A 160 7.62 -4.02 -17.35
CA VAL A 160 7.50 -5.47 -17.17
C VAL A 160 8.91 -6.06 -17.07
N ALA A 161 9.20 -6.74 -15.98
CA ALA A 161 10.50 -7.32 -15.68
C ALA A 161 10.74 -8.64 -16.42
N LYS A 162 10.69 -8.61 -17.76
CA LYS A 162 10.90 -9.80 -18.62
C LYS A 162 12.09 -9.65 -19.55
N LYS A 163 12.89 -10.70 -19.61
CA LYS A 163 13.90 -10.94 -20.65
C LYS A 163 13.41 -12.03 -21.60
N GLY A 164 12.88 -11.62 -22.75
CA GLY A 164 12.21 -12.55 -23.67
C GLY A 164 10.96 -13.15 -23.01
N SER A 165 10.94 -14.47 -22.81
CA SER A 165 9.81 -15.18 -22.18
C SER A 165 9.99 -15.44 -20.67
N LYS A 166 11.13 -15.05 -20.09
CA LYS A 166 11.45 -15.32 -18.67
C LYS A 166 11.36 -14.04 -17.83
N TRP A 167 10.86 -14.16 -16.60
CA TRP A 167 10.92 -13.10 -15.61
C TRP A 167 12.36 -12.89 -15.15
N LEU A 168 12.67 -11.67 -14.75
CA LEU A 168 13.91 -11.37 -14.03
C LEU A 168 13.77 -11.86 -12.60
N THR A 169 14.87 -12.28 -12.00
CA THR A 169 14.94 -12.67 -10.60
C THR A 169 15.51 -11.55 -9.74
N ILE A 170 15.34 -11.64 -8.41
CA ILE A 170 15.99 -10.74 -7.45
C ILE A 170 17.53 -10.74 -7.63
N ASN A 171 18.11 -11.88 -8.03
CA ASN A 171 19.54 -11.98 -8.31
C ASN A 171 19.96 -11.18 -9.55
N ASP A 172 19.16 -11.18 -10.62
CA ASP A 172 19.42 -10.38 -11.83
C ASP A 172 19.44 -8.87 -11.52
N LEU A 173 18.74 -8.42 -10.47
CA LEU A 173 18.70 -7.02 -10.07
C LEU A 173 19.98 -6.53 -9.38
N LYS A 174 20.83 -7.42 -8.84
CA LYS A 174 22.11 -7.02 -8.24
C LYS A 174 23.02 -6.32 -9.28
N GLU A 175 22.94 -6.71 -10.54
CA GLU A 175 23.67 -6.07 -11.66
C GLU A 175 23.07 -4.70 -12.02
N VAL A 176 21.75 -4.53 -11.90
CA VAL A 176 21.03 -3.28 -12.23
C VAL A 176 21.35 -2.17 -11.22
N LYS A 177 21.61 -2.51 -9.96
CA LYS A 177 22.00 -1.54 -8.90
C LYS A 177 23.26 -0.73 -9.24
N SER A 178 24.19 -1.28 -10.03
CA SER A 178 25.52 -0.67 -10.24
C SER A 178 25.65 0.19 -11.50
N SER A 179 24.67 0.14 -12.43
CA SER A 179 24.83 0.71 -13.78
C SER A 179 23.65 1.55 -14.30
N GLY A 180 22.53 1.64 -13.58
CA GLY A 180 21.41 2.54 -13.91
C GLY A 180 20.53 2.08 -15.09
N MET A 181 19.78 3.00 -15.69
CA MET A 181 18.77 2.69 -16.73
C MET A 181 19.31 2.08 -18.03
N ALA A 182 20.60 2.26 -18.34
CA ALA A 182 21.23 1.74 -19.56
C ALA A 182 21.26 0.20 -19.60
N THR A 183 21.28 -0.44 -18.44
CA THR A 183 21.29 -1.90 -18.30
C THR A 183 19.89 -2.49 -18.47
N LEU A 184 18.83 -1.76 -18.10
CA LEU A 184 17.44 -2.22 -18.23
C LEU A 184 17.01 -2.44 -19.68
N THR A 185 17.36 -1.51 -20.58
CA THR A 185 17.07 -1.64 -22.01
C THR A 185 17.83 -2.79 -22.65
N THR A 186 18.96 -3.20 -22.05
CA THR A 186 19.78 -4.33 -22.50
C THR A 186 19.33 -5.67 -21.87
N LEU A 187 18.77 -5.64 -20.67
CA LEU A 187 18.33 -6.82 -19.90
C LEU A 187 16.89 -7.25 -20.16
N GLY A 188 16.08 -6.41 -20.82
CA GLY A 188 14.68 -6.70 -21.12
C GLY A 188 13.75 -6.01 -20.12
N GLY A 189 13.00 -5.04 -20.64
CA GLY A 189 12.00 -4.30 -19.90
C GLY A 189 11.01 -3.68 -20.87
N GLN A 190 9.76 -4.11 -20.83
CA GLN A 190 8.70 -3.50 -21.65
C GLN A 190 8.04 -2.38 -20.84
N LEU A 191 8.14 -1.14 -21.32
CA LEU A 191 7.46 0.00 -20.71
C LEU A 191 5.94 -0.25 -20.66
N MET A 192 5.37 -0.12 -19.47
CA MET A 192 3.95 -0.28 -19.22
C MET A 192 3.22 1.02 -19.53
N LYS A 193 2.13 0.92 -20.28
CA LYS A 193 1.28 2.05 -20.68
C LYS A 193 0.31 2.43 -19.54
N PRO A 194 0.23 3.71 -19.13
CA PRO A 194 -0.53 4.15 -17.94
C PRO A 194 -1.98 3.64 -17.84
N ARG A 195 -2.75 3.65 -18.94
CA ARG A 195 -4.18 3.29 -18.95
C ARG A 195 -4.46 1.84 -19.33
N THR A 196 -3.43 1.01 -19.46
CA THR A 196 -3.60 -0.41 -19.80
C THR A 196 -3.89 -1.22 -18.54
N ALA A 197 -4.86 -2.13 -18.60
CA ALA A 197 -5.17 -3.04 -17.50
C ALA A 197 -4.01 -4.02 -17.25
N LEU A 198 -3.72 -4.32 -15.97
CA LEU A 198 -2.60 -5.16 -15.57
C LEU A 198 -2.68 -6.58 -16.15
N GLY A 199 -3.90 -7.14 -16.25
CA GLY A 199 -4.13 -8.45 -16.88
C GLY A 199 -3.59 -8.58 -18.31
N THR A 200 -3.36 -7.47 -19.02
CA THR A 200 -2.81 -7.47 -20.40
C THR A 200 -1.34 -7.90 -20.45
N TYR A 201 -0.59 -7.74 -19.36
CA TYR A 201 0.85 -8.01 -19.32
C TYR A 201 1.19 -9.47 -18.99
N ASN A 202 0.18 -10.33 -18.78
CA ASN A 202 0.33 -11.75 -18.45
C ASN A 202 1.37 -11.96 -17.34
N PHE A 203 1.22 -11.24 -16.23
CA PHE A 203 1.92 -11.57 -14.99
C PHE A 203 1.66 -13.05 -14.68
N LEU A 204 2.68 -13.81 -14.27
CA LEU A 204 2.43 -15.13 -13.69
C LEU A 204 1.88 -14.85 -12.29
N GLY A 205 0.81 -15.55 -11.95
CA GLY A 205 -0.02 -15.19 -10.81
C GLY A 205 -1.31 -15.96 -10.98
N GLU A 206 -1.19 -17.27 -10.80
CA GLU A 206 -2.30 -18.08 -10.32
C GLU A 206 -2.92 -17.34 -9.14
N VAL A 207 -4.24 -17.39 -9.02
CA VAL A 207 -5.02 -16.65 -8.02
C VAL A 207 -4.37 -16.84 -6.64
N ALA A 208 -3.64 -15.82 -6.18
CA ALA A 208 -2.75 -15.98 -5.04
C ALA A 208 -3.57 -16.07 -3.76
N TYR A 209 -3.58 -17.25 -3.16
CA TYR A 209 -3.98 -17.46 -1.77
C TYR A 209 -2.71 -17.62 -0.96
N TYR A 210 -2.66 -16.96 0.20
CA TYR A 210 -1.50 -16.88 1.09
C TYR A 210 -0.73 -18.21 1.18
N GLU A 211 0.42 -18.29 0.48
CA GLU A 211 1.47 -19.23 0.81
C GLU A 211 2.45 -18.47 1.72
N GLU A 212 2.57 -18.90 2.97
CA GLU A 212 3.53 -18.33 3.93
C GLU A 212 4.99 -18.60 3.54
N ASP A 213 5.28 -19.45 2.54
CA ASP A 213 6.64 -19.96 2.30
C ASP A 213 7.07 -20.04 0.81
N GLY A 214 6.40 -19.32 -0.10
CA GLY A 214 6.82 -19.27 -1.50
C GLY A 214 7.96 -18.28 -1.73
N ASP A 215 9.17 -18.78 -1.95
CA ASP A 215 10.35 -18.00 -2.38
C ASP A 215 10.09 -17.41 -3.78
N VAL A 216 9.36 -16.29 -3.86
CA VAL A 216 9.07 -15.62 -5.13
C VAL A 216 10.29 -14.79 -5.53
N ASP A 217 11.31 -15.49 -6.02
CA ASP A 217 12.51 -14.89 -6.61
C ASP A 217 12.18 -14.04 -7.85
N ASP A 218 11.04 -14.29 -8.49
CA ASP A 218 10.59 -13.59 -9.69
C ASP A 218 10.16 -12.15 -9.39
N VAL A 219 10.78 -11.23 -10.12
CA VAL A 219 10.45 -9.82 -10.17
C VAL A 219 9.46 -9.62 -11.32
N HIS A 220 8.35 -8.97 -11.02
CA HIS A 220 7.26 -8.75 -11.98
C HIS A 220 7.37 -7.37 -12.64
N VAL A 221 7.69 -6.34 -11.84
CA VAL A 221 7.68 -4.95 -12.27
C VAL A 221 8.97 -4.27 -11.84
N LEU A 222 9.63 -3.57 -12.77
CA LEU A 222 10.73 -2.66 -12.48
C LEU A 222 10.16 -1.25 -12.37
N VAL A 223 10.46 -0.59 -11.27
CA VAL A 223 9.97 0.75 -10.95
C VAL A 223 11.12 1.72 -11.11
N VAL A 224 11.00 2.60 -12.08
CA VAL A 224 12.00 3.60 -12.41
C VAL A 224 11.47 4.94 -11.98
N SER A 225 12.16 5.59 -11.04
CA SER A 225 11.89 6.98 -10.73
C SER A 225 12.29 7.83 -11.94
N VAL A 226 11.32 8.53 -12.53
CA VAL A 226 11.56 9.41 -13.67
C VAL A 226 11.62 10.84 -13.14
N PRO A 227 12.78 11.52 -13.24
CA PRO A 227 12.81 12.96 -13.06
C PRO A 227 11.84 13.59 -14.08
N PRO A 228 10.93 14.49 -13.68
CA PRO A 228 10.04 15.15 -14.64
C PRO A 228 10.88 15.77 -15.77
N ALA A 229 10.52 15.45 -17.01
CA ALA A 229 11.32 15.79 -18.17
C ALA A 229 11.43 17.32 -18.33
N ARG A 230 12.67 17.83 -18.29
CA ARG A 230 13.07 19.20 -18.65
C ARG A 230 12.27 20.31 -17.98
N GLU A 231 12.36 20.40 -16.66
CA GLU A 231 12.60 21.71 -16.05
C GLU A 231 14.11 21.77 -15.75
N VAL A 232 14.77 22.89 -16.05
CA VAL A 232 16.12 23.14 -15.53
C VAL A 232 15.99 22.94 -14.03
N ALA A 233 16.63 21.89 -13.47
CA ALA A 233 16.37 21.46 -12.11
C ALA A 233 16.79 22.55 -11.12
N SER A 234 15.87 23.46 -10.79
CA SER A 234 16.01 24.39 -9.69
C SER A 234 15.94 23.57 -8.41
N SER A 235 17.01 23.69 -7.62
CA SER A 235 17.09 23.08 -6.30
C SER A 235 17.02 24.19 -5.28
N VAL A 236 16.22 24.01 -4.25
CA VAL A 236 16.14 24.93 -3.12
C VAL A 236 16.83 24.30 -1.92
N THR A 237 17.53 25.13 -1.15
CA THR A 237 18.09 24.73 0.15
C THR A 237 17.07 25.09 1.22
N ILE A 238 16.61 24.08 1.97
CA ILE A 238 15.59 24.24 3.00
C ILE A 238 16.24 24.06 4.36
N SER A 239 16.17 25.10 5.19
CA SER A 239 16.56 25.05 6.60
C SER A 239 15.39 24.52 7.44
N CYS A 240 15.62 23.47 8.19
CA CYS A 240 14.62 22.78 9.00
C CYS A 240 15.05 22.72 10.46
N VAL A 241 14.08 22.72 11.38
CA VAL A 241 14.33 22.46 12.80
C VAL A 241 13.43 21.33 13.31
N ALA A 242 14.04 20.33 13.95
CA ALA A 242 13.32 19.24 14.61
C ALA A 242 12.80 19.68 15.98
N ILE A 243 11.49 19.79 16.11
CA ILE A 243 10.81 20.24 17.34
C ILE A 243 10.99 19.21 18.45
N GLY A 244 11.29 19.69 19.66
CA GLY A 244 11.56 18.85 20.83
C GLY A 244 12.98 18.29 20.89
N VAL A 245 13.74 18.35 19.79
CA VAL A 245 15.16 17.94 19.72
C VAL A 245 16.08 19.16 19.61
N GLY A 246 15.62 20.22 18.95
CA GLY A 246 16.39 21.46 18.73
C GLY A 246 17.49 21.35 17.69
N THR A 247 17.49 20.26 16.91
CA THR A 247 18.46 20.07 15.83
C THR A 247 18.04 20.86 14.58
N LEU A 248 18.89 21.80 14.17
CA LEU A 248 18.81 22.45 12.88
C LEU A 248 19.55 21.65 11.82
N PHE A 249 19.00 21.64 10.62
CA PHE A 249 19.64 20.99 9.49
C PHE A 249 19.14 21.57 8.17
N THR A 250 19.99 21.50 7.15
CA THR A 250 19.64 21.92 5.80
C THR A 250 19.45 20.71 4.89
N LEU A 251 18.48 20.81 3.99
CA LEU A 251 18.22 19.84 2.95
C LEU A 251 18.21 20.54 1.60
N LYS A 252 19.00 20.04 0.66
CA LYS A 252 18.93 20.48 -0.73
C LYS A 252 18.01 19.55 -1.49
N VAL A 253 16.87 20.06 -1.94
CA VAL A 253 15.85 19.30 -2.68
C VAL A 253 15.52 20.01 -3.99
N ARG A 254 14.95 19.29 -4.96
CA ARG A 254 14.38 19.95 -6.15
C ARG A 254 13.14 20.72 -5.72
N ASP A 255 12.95 21.93 -6.21
CA ASP A 255 11.73 22.71 -5.92
C ASP A 255 10.45 22.01 -6.43
N SER A 256 10.58 21.14 -7.42
CA SER A 256 9.49 20.36 -7.98
C SER A 256 8.93 19.29 -7.04
N VAL A 257 9.64 18.90 -5.98
CA VAL A 257 9.19 17.81 -5.10
C VAL A 257 7.94 18.20 -4.31
N SER A 258 7.09 17.24 -4.01
CA SER A 258 5.98 17.39 -3.06
C SER A 258 6.46 17.47 -1.60
N VAL A 259 5.61 17.96 -0.70
CA VAL A 259 5.82 17.95 0.76
C VAL A 259 6.03 16.52 1.27
N LEU A 260 5.33 15.52 0.70
CA LEU A 260 5.61 14.11 0.99
C LEU A 260 7.05 13.72 0.57
N GLY A 261 7.50 14.18 -0.59
CA GLY A 261 8.89 14.03 -1.03
C GLY A 261 9.89 14.67 -0.06
N LEU A 262 9.54 15.83 0.52
CA LEU A 262 10.34 16.49 1.55
C LEU A 262 10.38 15.68 2.87
N LYS A 263 9.24 15.13 3.33
CA LYS A 263 9.21 14.19 4.48
C LYS A 263 10.10 12.98 4.25
N ASN A 264 10.10 12.43 3.04
CA ASN A 264 10.98 11.32 2.66
C ASN A 264 12.47 11.69 2.70
N ALA A 265 12.83 12.90 2.28
CA ALA A 265 14.21 13.39 2.39
C ALA A 265 14.66 13.53 3.85
N ILE A 266 13.78 14.03 4.73
CA ILE A 266 14.01 14.09 6.19
C ILE A 266 14.17 12.68 6.78
N HIS A 267 13.27 11.75 6.44
CA HIS A 267 13.33 10.36 6.86
C HIS A 267 14.65 9.69 6.46
N THR A 268 15.09 9.88 5.22
CA THR A 268 16.35 9.28 4.72
C THR A 268 17.55 9.72 5.56
N ARG A 269 17.53 10.96 6.07
CA ARG A 269 18.63 11.53 6.87
C ARG A 269 18.55 11.18 8.35
N TYR A 270 17.35 11.17 8.94
CA TYR A 270 17.15 11.09 10.39
C TYR A 270 16.34 9.88 10.87
N GLN A 271 15.88 9.04 9.94
CA GLN A 271 15.10 7.82 10.18
C GLN A 271 13.78 8.04 10.94
N PHE A 272 13.27 9.28 11.01
CA PHE A 272 11.94 9.54 11.53
C PHE A 272 10.88 8.96 10.60
N PRO A 273 9.96 8.10 11.07
CA PRO A 273 8.92 7.51 10.22
C PRO A 273 8.14 8.60 9.48
N VAL A 274 7.99 8.46 8.16
CA VAL A 274 7.43 9.49 7.27
C VAL A 274 6.02 9.93 7.73
N TYR A 275 5.20 8.98 8.16
CA TYR A 275 3.82 9.23 8.62
C TYR A 275 3.74 9.85 10.03
N ASP A 276 4.82 9.76 10.81
CA ASP A 276 4.93 10.43 12.11
C ASP A 276 5.42 11.88 11.94
N LEU A 277 5.74 12.34 10.72
CA LEU A 277 6.21 13.71 10.46
C LEU A 277 5.07 14.64 10.08
N ASP A 278 4.92 15.72 10.85
CA ASP A 278 4.15 16.90 10.47
C ASP A 278 5.10 18.05 10.16
N LEU A 279 4.90 18.68 9.00
CA LEU A 279 5.69 19.80 8.54
C LEU A 279 4.83 21.07 8.58
N TYR A 280 5.43 22.16 9.06
CA TYR A 280 4.80 23.48 9.12
C TYR A 280 5.77 24.54 8.60
N LEU A 281 5.26 25.60 7.98
CA LEU A 281 6.08 26.75 7.62
C LEU A 281 6.47 27.49 8.90
N ALA A 282 7.74 27.87 9.00
CA ALA A 282 8.23 28.76 10.06
C ALA A 282 8.01 30.25 9.73
N GLN A 283 7.07 30.53 8.81
CA GLN A 283 6.68 31.88 8.45
C GLN A 283 5.63 32.41 9.44
N ARG A 284 5.89 33.58 10.00
CA ARG A 284 4.99 34.32 10.89
C ARG A 284 3.81 34.91 10.11
N SER A 285 2.77 35.31 10.83
CA SER A 285 1.56 35.91 10.22
C SER A 285 1.81 37.22 9.47
N ASP A 286 2.93 37.91 9.74
CA ASP A 286 3.36 39.12 9.03
C ASP A 286 4.18 38.81 7.75
N GLY A 287 4.38 37.52 7.43
CA GLY A 287 5.16 37.07 6.28
C GLY A 287 6.65 36.91 6.54
N THR A 288 7.15 37.26 7.72
CA THR A 288 8.58 37.10 8.07
C THR A 288 8.90 35.67 8.49
N TRP A 289 10.11 35.19 8.19
CA TRP A 289 10.57 33.87 8.63
C TRP A 289 11.21 33.96 10.01
N ILE A 290 11.11 32.88 10.79
CA ILE A 290 11.88 32.73 12.03
C ILE A 290 13.35 32.60 11.68
N LYS A 291 14.21 33.34 12.37
CA LYS A 291 15.67 33.29 12.17
C LYS A 291 16.34 32.50 13.27
N GLU A 292 17.42 31.80 12.95
CA GLU A 292 18.17 31.00 13.92
C GLU A 292 18.65 31.79 15.15
N ASP A 293 18.96 33.07 14.97
CA ASP A 293 19.50 33.97 16.00
C ASP A 293 18.43 34.86 16.65
N ASP A 294 17.18 34.79 16.19
CA ASP A 294 16.07 35.50 16.83
C ASP A 294 15.57 34.74 18.08
N PRO A 295 14.82 35.42 18.98
CA PRO A 295 14.37 34.79 20.23
C PRO A 295 13.58 33.49 20.04
N ASP A 296 12.77 33.36 18.98
CA ASP A 296 12.01 32.15 18.70
C ASP A 296 12.90 31.05 18.15
N GLY A 297 13.84 31.37 17.24
CA GLY A 297 14.84 30.44 16.73
C GLY A 297 15.73 29.87 17.82
N MET A 298 16.15 30.70 18.78
CA MET A 298 16.93 30.27 19.93
C MET A 298 16.13 29.34 20.86
N VAL A 299 14.83 29.59 21.03
CA VAL A 299 13.93 28.70 21.77
C VAL A 299 13.80 27.36 21.05
N LEU A 300 13.63 27.36 19.73
CA LEU A 300 13.58 26.15 18.90
C LEU A 300 14.88 25.35 19.01
N LYS A 301 16.05 26.00 18.94
CA LYS A 301 17.37 25.36 19.08
C LYS A 301 17.59 24.71 20.45
N SER A 302 16.94 25.22 21.49
CA SER A 302 16.97 24.59 22.82
C SER A 302 15.95 23.46 22.99
N GLY A 303 15.20 23.10 21.94
CA GLY A 303 14.22 22.03 21.94
C GLY A 303 12.87 22.41 22.56
N HIS A 304 12.66 23.68 22.91
CA HIS A 304 11.45 24.16 23.55
C HIS A 304 10.49 24.83 22.55
N LEU A 305 9.22 24.99 22.94
CA LEU A 305 8.19 25.68 22.14
C LEU A 305 7.74 26.96 22.86
N SER A 306 7.87 28.11 22.19
CA SER A 306 7.38 29.39 22.69
C SER A 306 5.87 29.55 22.41
N GLY A 307 5.22 30.46 23.13
CA GLY A 307 3.82 30.83 22.86
C GLY A 307 3.62 31.44 21.47
N ALA A 308 4.65 32.02 20.86
CA ALA A 308 4.60 32.61 19.53
C ALA A 308 4.72 31.57 18.41
N ILE A 309 5.35 30.42 18.67
CA ILE A 309 5.51 29.34 17.69
C ILE A 309 4.27 28.42 17.64
N LYS A 310 3.60 28.21 18.78
CA LYS A 310 2.42 27.31 18.87
C LYS A 310 1.34 27.57 17.80
N PRO A 311 0.98 28.83 17.46
CA PRO A 311 -0.03 29.10 16.43
C PRO A 311 0.38 28.65 15.03
N LEU A 312 1.69 28.54 14.74
CA LEU A 312 2.22 28.02 13.47
C LEU A 312 2.09 26.50 13.35
N MET A 313 1.79 25.81 14.45
CA MET A 313 1.75 24.36 14.54
C MET A 313 0.33 23.88 14.89
N THR A 314 -0.60 24.06 13.95
CA THR A 314 -2.00 23.65 14.09
C THR A 314 -2.43 22.78 12.91
N PRO A 315 -3.49 21.94 13.04
CA PRO A 315 -3.96 21.13 11.92
C PRO A 315 -4.26 21.94 10.64
N ALA A 316 -4.66 23.20 10.78
CA ALA A 316 -4.96 24.09 9.64
C ALA A 316 -3.71 24.67 8.95
N THR A 317 -2.57 24.68 9.63
CA THR A 317 -1.28 25.20 9.12
C THR A 317 -0.30 24.10 8.73
N MET A 318 -0.69 22.84 8.96
CA MET A 318 0.05 21.67 8.51
C MET A 318 0.13 21.67 6.99
N MET A 319 1.33 21.49 6.45
CA MET A 319 1.53 21.41 5.01
C MET A 319 0.80 20.21 4.44
N ASP A 320 0.11 20.40 3.32
CA ASP A 320 -0.54 19.32 2.58
C ASP A 320 0.51 18.51 1.80
N ASP A 321 0.46 17.18 1.92
CA ASP A 321 1.45 16.25 1.37
C ASP A 321 1.60 16.35 -0.16
N ALA A 322 0.55 16.74 -0.88
CA ALA A 322 0.56 16.88 -2.33
C ALA A 322 1.05 18.26 -2.81
N THR A 323 1.21 19.24 -1.91
CA THR A 323 1.73 20.57 -2.26
C THR A 323 3.18 20.46 -2.71
N GLN A 324 3.53 21.08 -3.83
CA GLN A 324 4.92 21.15 -4.29
C GLN A 324 5.71 22.18 -3.51
N VAL A 325 6.99 21.91 -3.25
CA VAL A 325 7.91 22.79 -2.54
C VAL A 325 8.00 24.16 -3.21
N ARG A 326 8.00 24.23 -4.54
CA ARG A 326 7.97 25.51 -5.29
C ARG A 326 6.78 26.39 -4.93
N ALA A 327 5.64 25.79 -4.56
CA ALA A 327 4.43 26.52 -4.21
C ALA A 327 4.48 27.09 -2.77
N LEU A 328 5.45 26.65 -1.96
CA LEU A 328 5.68 27.17 -0.61
C LEU A 328 6.40 28.52 -0.60
N ASN A 329 6.91 28.99 -1.75
CA ASN A 329 7.62 30.26 -1.90
C ASN A 329 8.73 30.45 -0.86
N LEU A 330 9.51 29.40 -0.62
CA LEU A 330 10.64 29.46 0.30
C LEU A 330 11.67 30.46 -0.23
N PRO A 331 12.25 31.32 0.62
CA PRO A 331 13.32 32.20 0.22
C PRO A 331 14.53 31.37 -0.21
N ASP A 332 15.13 31.74 -1.34
CA ASP A 332 16.35 31.14 -1.87
C ASP A 332 17.50 32.12 -1.61
N ASP A 333 17.79 32.35 -0.34
CA ASP A 333 18.90 33.18 0.11
C ASP A 333 19.78 32.40 1.10
N ASP A 334 21.06 32.79 1.21
CA ASP A 334 21.99 32.25 2.22
C ASP A 334 21.66 32.82 3.62
N SER A 335 20.38 33.07 3.91
CA SER A 335 19.95 33.60 5.20
C SER A 335 19.98 32.53 6.28
N ASN A 336 20.02 33.00 7.54
CA ASN A 336 19.83 32.14 8.71
C ASN A 336 18.33 31.92 8.99
N ASP A 337 17.48 31.97 7.96
CA ASP A 337 16.06 31.74 8.13
C ASP A 337 15.80 30.24 8.32
N ILE A 338 14.93 29.92 9.27
CA ILE A 338 14.34 28.60 9.44
C ILE A 338 13.11 28.57 8.54
N HIS A 339 13.07 27.62 7.61
CA HIS A 339 11.97 27.49 6.64
C HIS A 339 10.88 26.54 7.14
N VAL A 340 11.28 25.40 7.73
CA VAL A 340 10.34 24.32 8.08
C VAL A 340 10.49 23.88 9.53
N LEU A 341 9.37 23.85 10.24
CA LEU A 341 9.26 23.20 11.55
C LEU A 341 8.89 21.73 11.34
N VAL A 342 9.73 20.83 11.86
CA VAL A 342 9.56 19.38 11.73
C VAL A 342 9.09 18.82 13.07
N ALA A 343 7.81 18.52 13.17
CA ALA A 343 7.24 17.90 14.34
C ALA A 343 7.13 16.39 14.16
N VAL A 344 7.65 15.64 15.13
CA VAL A 344 7.43 14.20 15.20
C VAL A 344 6.23 13.96 16.09
N ARG A 345 5.12 13.48 15.52
CA ARG A 345 3.93 13.06 16.27
C ARG A 345 4.33 11.94 17.23
N LYS A 346 4.02 12.16 18.50
CA LYS A 346 4.04 11.11 19.54
C LYS A 346 2.59 10.72 19.80
N ARG A 347 2.22 9.44 19.62
CA ARG A 347 0.91 8.97 20.11
C ARG A 347 1.10 8.40 21.50
N LEU A 348 0.76 9.21 22.50
CA LEU A 348 0.70 8.72 23.86
C LEU A 348 -0.59 7.91 24.05
N LEU A 349 -0.46 6.59 24.20
CA LEU A 349 -1.57 5.75 24.63
C LEU A 349 -1.66 5.81 26.16
N THR A 350 -2.86 6.13 26.65
CA THR A 350 -3.19 5.97 28.07
C THR A 350 -3.79 4.59 28.26
N CYS A 351 -3.05 3.71 28.94
CA CYS A 351 -3.47 2.34 29.20
C CYS A 351 -3.88 2.21 30.67
N ALA A 352 -5.08 1.69 30.90
CA ALA A 352 -5.52 1.27 32.23
C ALA A 352 -5.29 -0.23 32.38
N VAL A 353 -4.46 -0.62 33.35
CA VAL A 353 -4.19 -2.05 33.63
C VAL A 353 -5.30 -2.58 34.54
N VAL A 354 -6.25 -3.28 33.94
CA VAL A 354 -7.40 -3.87 34.66
C VAL A 354 -6.90 -4.92 35.65
N GLY A 355 -7.30 -4.80 36.91
CA GLY A 355 -6.89 -5.67 38.02
C GLY A 355 -5.73 -5.15 38.86
N VAL A 356 -4.93 -4.20 38.36
CA VAL A 356 -3.82 -3.56 39.10
C VAL A 356 -4.16 -2.11 39.48
N GLY A 357 -5.13 -1.48 38.80
CA GLY A 357 -5.58 -0.12 39.09
C GLY A 357 -4.56 0.97 38.69
N THR A 358 -3.52 0.60 37.95
CA THR A 358 -2.47 1.51 37.50
C THR A 358 -2.81 2.05 36.11
N ILE A 359 -2.63 3.36 35.94
CA ILE A 359 -2.69 4.03 34.65
C ILE A 359 -1.26 4.29 34.21
N ILE A 360 -0.91 3.83 33.02
CA ILE A 360 0.42 4.05 32.42
C ILE A 360 0.26 4.78 31.09
N HIS A 361 1.22 5.64 30.79
CA HIS A 361 1.28 6.37 29.53
C HIS A 361 2.42 5.82 28.69
N ILE A 362 2.09 5.26 27.53
CA ILE A 362 3.06 4.62 26.64
C ILE A 362 3.17 5.44 25.36
N ASP A 363 4.39 5.83 25.02
CA ASP A 363 4.70 6.44 23.72
C ASP A 363 4.69 5.37 22.63
N MET A 364 3.58 5.34 21.90
CA MET A 364 3.39 4.53 20.71
C MET A 364 3.62 5.38 19.48
N ARG A 365 4.48 4.91 18.59
CA ARG A 365 4.65 5.48 17.25
C ARG A 365 3.86 4.63 16.26
N ASP A 366 3.46 5.17 15.11
CA ASP A 366 2.49 4.49 14.23
C ASP A 366 3.01 3.18 13.60
N HIS A 367 4.32 2.99 13.59
CA HIS A 367 4.97 1.75 13.14
C HIS A 367 5.13 0.69 14.24
N LYS A 368 4.83 1.01 15.51
CA LYS A 368 4.94 0.05 16.62
C LYS A 368 3.75 -0.90 16.59
N THR A 369 4.04 -2.18 16.71
CA THR A 369 3.06 -3.26 16.68
C THR A 369 2.36 -3.43 18.04
N VAL A 370 1.31 -4.25 18.06
CA VAL A 370 0.67 -4.67 19.33
C VAL A 370 1.67 -5.39 20.24
N LEU A 371 2.66 -6.10 19.67
CA LEU A 371 3.71 -6.76 20.43
C LEU A 371 4.64 -5.73 21.11
N ASP A 372 5.00 -4.65 20.42
CA ASP A 372 5.78 -3.55 20.99
C ASP A 372 5.03 -2.86 22.13
N LEU A 373 3.71 -2.71 21.99
CA LEU A 373 2.84 -2.20 23.05
C LEU A 373 2.82 -3.13 24.26
N GLN A 374 2.61 -4.43 24.05
CA GLN A 374 2.61 -5.44 25.12
C GLN A 374 3.93 -5.45 25.87
N LYS A 375 5.06 -5.37 25.15
CA LYS A 375 6.39 -5.27 25.74
C LYS A 375 6.53 -3.99 26.58
N ALA A 376 6.16 -2.84 26.04
CA ALA A 376 6.23 -1.56 26.76
C ALA A 376 5.34 -1.54 28.02
N ILE A 377 4.15 -2.16 27.97
CA ILE A 377 3.29 -2.37 29.15
C ILE A 377 4.01 -3.24 30.18
N SER A 378 4.57 -4.39 29.75
CA SER A 378 5.24 -5.33 30.66
C SER A 378 6.45 -4.70 31.37
N GLU A 379 7.24 -3.90 30.66
CA GLU A 379 8.38 -3.17 31.22
C GLU A 379 7.92 -2.06 32.19
N SER A 380 6.80 -1.41 31.91
CA SER A 380 6.26 -0.32 32.73
C SER A 380 5.53 -0.79 34.00
N VAL A 381 5.04 -2.03 34.02
CA VAL A 381 4.35 -2.66 35.16
C VAL A 381 5.32 -3.48 36.04
N ALA A 382 6.51 -3.79 35.52
CA ALA A 382 7.56 -4.48 36.27
C ALA A 382 8.45 -3.55 37.12
N MET A 383 8.29 -2.23 36.99
CA MET A 383 8.78 -1.20 37.92
C MET A 383 7.71 -0.89 38.97
#